data_AF-A0A9D5T7N8-F1
#
_entry.id   AF-A0A9D5T7N8-F1
#
_cell.length_a   1.000
_cell.length_b   1.000
_cell.length_c   1.000
_cell.angle_alpha   90.00
_cell.angle_beta   90.00
_cell.angle_gamma   90.00
#
_symmetry.space_group_name_H-M   'P 1'
#
loop_
_entity.id
_entity.type
_entity.pdbx_description
1 polymer ?
#
loop_
_entity_poly.entity_id
_entity_poly.type
_entity_poly.pdbx_seq_one_letter_code
_entity_poly.pdbx_strand_id
1 'polypeptide(L)'
;MMLFSIKAEFIKTNAAALLSNDRNVTLEKMKRLENRMSSGFVYEKILELRDNNEYYKNALSLFYFSYSANDNIVGFTLLITASESIFSKATYEYFEACSTCSQPMYRIRQSVSQNVSKILLDSDEVICKIVKKLYDKRSAFLHKGKRDISTEDYYTLQEFVRNVLLMYWYVSMNINSFEHKAIMAEIHSDNMHQKFMYNNFLIGLDNSSFKEKQAKMIFEFIKAILEGKIP
;
A
#
# COMPACT_ATOMS: atom_id res chain seq x y z
N MET A 1 5.11 0.96 -28.14
CA MET A 1 6.12 2.02 -28.37
C MET A 1 6.55 2.72 -27.07
N MET A 2 5.65 2.95 -26.10
CA MET A 2 5.93 3.70 -24.85
C MET A 2 6.81 2.95 -23.80
N LEU A 3 6.72 1.61 -23.73
CA LEU A 3 7.59 0.78 -22.88
C LEU A 3 9.09 0.87 -23.25
N PHE A 4 9.39 1.13 -24.52
CA PHE A 4 10.77 1.27 -25.00
C PHE A 4 11.40 2.60 -24.58
N SER A 5 10.62 3.70 -24.49
CA SER A 5 11.16 5.02 -24.12
C SER A 5 11.51 5.11 -22.65
N ILE A 6 10.67 4.57 -21.75
CA ILE A 6 10.93 4.53 -20.31
C ILE A 6 12.19 3.71 -19.99
N LYS A 7 12.37 2.58 -20.68
CA LYS A 7 13.54 1.71 -20.50
C LYS A 7 14.84 2.41 -20.94
N ALA A 8 14.78 3.18 -22.02
CA ALA A 8 15.92 3.94 -22.54
C ALA A 8 16.32 5.11 -21.63
N GLU A 9 15.34 5.89 -21.16
CA GLU A 9 15.56 7.01 -20.21
C GLU A 9 16.19 6.47 -18.91
N PHE A 10 15.67 5.36 -18.38
CA PHE A 10 16.13 4.78 -17.12
C PHE A 10 17.54 4.19 -17.19
N ILE A 11 17.90 3.51 -18.30
CA ILE A 11 19.28 3.03 -18.53
C ILE A 11 20.24 4.21 -18.60
N LYS A 12 19.84 5.31 -19.25
CA LYS A 12 20.64 6.53 -19.38
C LYS A 12 20.94 7.17 -18.02
N THR A 13 19.96 7.21 -17.11
CA THR A 13 20.13 7.78 -15.75
C THR A 13 21.00 6.93 -14.83
N ASN A 14 21.08 5.60 -15.05
CA ASN A 14 21.79 4.67 -14.18
C ASN A 14 23.12 4.14 -14.75
N ALA A 15 23.53 4.61 -15.94
CA ALA A 15 24.72 4.14 -16.64
C ALA A 15 26.02 4.29 -15.83
N ALA A 16 26.16 5.37 -15.06
CA ALA A 16 27.34 5.59 -14.20
C ALA A 16 27.43 4.57 -13.04
N ALA A 17 26.29 4.17 -12.47
CA ALA A 17 26.21 3.17 -11.39
C ALA A 17 26.31 1.72 -11.89
N LEU A 18 26.09 1.49 -13.20
CA LEU A 18 26.33 0.20 -13.86
C LEU A 18 27.81 -0.06 -14.14
N LEU A 19 28.62 1.01 -14.18
CA LEU A 19 30.05 0.97 -14.44
C LEU A 19 30.90 1.05 -13.16
N SER A 20 30.27 1.14 -11.99
CA SER A 20 30.96 1.20 -10.69
C SER A 20 31.04 -0.17 -9.99
N ASN A 21 31.74 -0.22 -8.85
CA ASN A 21 31.82 -1.41 -7.99
C ASN A 21 30.45 -1.87 -7.43
N ASP A 22 29.41 -1.03 -7.51
CA ASP A 22 28.04 -1.36 -7.10
C ASP A 22 27.20 -2.03 -8.21
N ARG A 23 27.81 -2.41 -9.33
CA ARG A 23 27.14 -2.99 -10.49
C ARG A 23 26.18 -4.12 -10.15
N ASN A 24 26.52 -5.01 -9.22
CA ASN A 24 25.64 -6.12 -8.82
C ASN A 24 24.39 -5.64 -8.06
N VAL A 25 24.54 -4.65 -7.17
CA VAL A 25 23.42 -4.02 -6.45
C VAL A 25 22.53 -3.25 -7.43
N THR A 26 23.13 -2.53 -8.37
CA THR A 26 22.42 -1.81 -9.44
C THR A 26 21.68 -2.76 -10.36
N LEU A 27 22.31 -3.86 -10.80
CA LEU A 27 21.67 -4.91 -11.61
C LEU A 27 20.52 -5.60 -10.87
N GLU A 28 20.65 -5.83 -9.57
CA GLU A 28 19.57 -6.41 -8.77
C GLU A 28 18.39 -5.44 -8.65
N LYS A 29 18.64 -4.15 -8.39
CA LYS A 29 17.61 -3.10 -8.41
C LYS A 29 16.94 -3.00 -9.79
N MET A 30 17.71 -3.09 -10.87
CA MET A 30 17.19 -3.08 -12.24
C MET A 30 16.34 -4.31 -12.54
N LYS A 31 16.77 -5.51 -12.15
CA LYS A 31 15.95 -6.73 -12.27
C LYS A 31 14.67 -6.64 -11.44
N ARG A 32 14.72 -6.06 -10.24
CA ARG A 32 13.52 -5.81 -9.42
C ARG A 32 12.58 -4.81 -10.09
N LEU A 33 13.09 -3.73 -10.66
CA LEU A 33 12.30 -2.74 -11.39
C LEU A 33 11.74 -3.29 -12.70
N GLU A 34 12.52 -4.04 -13.46
CA GLU A 34 12.09 -4.73 -14.66
C GLU A 34 11.03 -5.78 -14.35
N ASN A 35 11.21 -6.58 -13.29
CA ASN A 35 10.19 -7.48 -12.78
C ASN A 35 8.93 -6.73 -12.33
N ARG A 36 9.05 -5.56 -11.70
CA ARG A 36 7.90 -4.70 -11.32
C ARG A 36 7.20 -4.09 -12.53
N MET A 37 7.92 -3.83 -13.63
CA MET A 37 7.34 -3.37 -14.89
C MET A 37 6.76 -4.53 -15.70
N SER A 38 7.31 -5.73 -15.58
CA SER A 38 6.86 -6.94 -16.28
C SER A 38 5.81 -7.74 -15.51
N SER A 39 5.55 -7.43 -14.23
CA SER A 39 4.62 -8.15 -13.35
C SER A 39 3.14 -7.84 -13.57
N GLY A 40 2.78 -7.25 -14.71
CA GLY A 40 1.38 -7.14 -15.13
C GLY A 40 0.67 -5.85 -14.72
N PHE A 41 1.37 -4.81 -14.29
CA PHE A 41 0.77 -3.48 -14.13
C PHE A 41 0.44 -2.87 -15.50
N VAL A 42 -0.81 -3.00 -15.91
CA VAL A 42 -1.34 -2.38 -17.14
C VAL A 42 -1.90 -1.01 -16.76
N TYR A 43 -1.22 0.05 -17.17
CA TYR A 43 -1.61 1.43 -16.85
C TYR A 43 -3.05 1.73 -17.28
N GLU A 44 -3.45 1.25 -18.45
CA GLU A 44 -4.80 1.37 -18.98
C GLU A 44 -5.84 0.74 -18.04
N LYS A 45 -5.51 -0.38 -17.39
CA LYS A 45 -6.38 -1.03 -16.40
C LYS A 45 -6.48 -0.27 -15.08
N ILE A 46 -5.41 0.42 -14.67
CA ILE A 46 -5.46 1.33 -13.52
C ILE A 46 -6.38 2.50 -13.84
N LEU A 47 -6.28 3.07 -15.05
CA LEU A 47 -7.17 4.13 -15.50
C LEU A 47 -8.63 3.65 -15.58
N GLU A 48 -8.86 2.46 -16.11
CA GLU A 48 -10.19 1.85 -16.18
C GLU A 48 -10.80 1.67 -14.78
N LEU A 49 -10.05 1.13 -13.82
CA LEU A 49 -10.53 1.04 -12.43
C LEU A 49 -10.76 2.42 -11.82
N ARG A 50 -9.86 3.38 -12.02
CA ARG A 50 -10.02 4.77 -11.56
C ARG A 50 -11.30 5.39 -12.12
N ASP A 51 -11.60 5.17 -13.39
CA ASP A 51 -12.73 5.81 -14.04
C ASP A 51 -14.07 5.17 -13.65
N ASN A 52 -14.04 3.88 -13.27
CA ASN A 52 -15.23 3.12 -12.88
C ASN A 52 -15.41 2.94 -11.36
N ASN A 53 -14.43 3.29 -10.53
CA ASN A 53 -14.50 3.18 -9.07
C ASN A 53 -14.09 4.49 -8.39
N GLU A 54 -15.08 5.21 -7.84
CA GLU A 54 -14.87 6.52 -7.20
C GLU A 54 -13.96 6.47 -5.97
N TYR A 55 -14.02 5.41 -5.17
CA TYR A 55 -13.20 5.25 -3.97
C TYR A 55 -11.72 5.13 -4.33
N TYR A 56 -11.42 4.29 -5.33
CA TYR A 56 -10.09 4.13 -5.87
C TYR A 56 -9.58 5.41 -6.54
N LYS A 57 -10.44 6.09 -7.32
CA LYS A 57 -10.12 7.39 -7.94
C LYS A 57 -9.70 8.43 -6.91
N ASN A 58 -10.49 8.60 -5.86
CA ASN A 58 -10.24 9.58 -4.82
C ASN A 58 -8.96 9.27 -4.08
N ALA A 59 -8.76 8.00 -3.69
CA ALA A 59 -7.56 7.56 -2.99
C ALA A 59 -6.29 7.74 -3.84
N LEU A 60 -6.34 7.35 -5.12
CA LEU A 60 -5.21 7.50 -6.04
C LEU A 60 -4.86 8.98 -6.27
N SER A 61 -5.87 9.85 -6.41
CA SER A 61 -5.66 11.29 -6.59
C SER A 61 -5.01 11.93 -5.36
N LEU A 62 -5.50 11.60 -4.15
CA LEU A 62 -4.94 12.07 -2.89
C LEU A 62 -3.50 11.57 -2.67
N PHE A 63 -3.23 10.31 -3.03
CA PHE A 63 -1.88 9.76 -3.01
C PHE A 63 -0.95 10.52 -3.95
N TYR A 64 -1.37 10.90 -5.15
CA TYR A 64 -0.52 11.72 -6.03
C TYR A 64 -0.34 13.14 -5.50
N PHE A 65 -1.39 13.78 -4.99
CA PHE A 65 -1.29 15.12 -4.42
C PHE A 65 -0.38 15.19 -3.19
N SER A 66 -0.19 14.09 -2.45
CA SER A 66 0.74 14.09 -1.32
C SER A 66 2.19 14.35 -1.73
N TYR A 67 2.60 13.95 -2.94
CA TYR A 67 3.95 14.22 -3.48
C TYR A 67 4.13 15.68 -3.91
N SER A 68 3.04 16.36 -4.24
CA SER A 68 3.05 17.77 -4.65
C SER A 68 2.87 18.72 -3.47
N ALA A 69 2.65 18.18 -2.26
CA ALA A 69 2.52 18.99 -1.05
C ALA A 69 3.89 19.53 -0.63
N ASN A 70 3.99 20.86 -0.49
CA ASN A 70 5.23 21.51 -0.02
C ASN A 70 5.51 21.28 1.48
N ASP A 71 4.52 20.82 2.24
CA ASP A 71 4.63 20.53 3.67
C ASP A 71 4.36 19.04 3.90
N ASN A 72 5.32 18.33 4.51
CA ASN A 72 5.21 16.92 4.85
C ASN A 72 3.96 16.61 5.69
N ILE A 73 3.50 17.54 6.53
CA ILE A 73 2.30 17.37 7.35
C ILE A 73 1.03 17.39 6.48
N VAL A 74 1.00 18.25 5.45
CA VAL A 74 -0.08 18.29 4.47
C VAL A 74 -0.07 17.00 3.64
N GLY A 75 1.10 16.59 3.14
CA GLY A 75 1.28 15.32 2.43
C GLY A 75 0.83 14.12 3.29
N PHE A 76 1.23 14.09 4.56
CA PHE A 76 0.82 13.08 5.52
C PHE A 76 -0.70 13.00 5.71
N THR A 77 -1.34 14.17 5.82
CA THR A 77 -2.80 14.26 5.96
C THR A 77 -3.50 13.72 4.71
N LEU A 78 -3.01 14.04 3.52
CA LEU A 78 -3.54 13.53 2.25
C LEU A 78 -3.40 12.00 2.15
N LEU A 79 -2.27 11.44 2.59
CA LEU A 79 -2.05 9.99 2.62
C LEU A 79 -3.02 9.26 3.56
N ILE A 80 -3.28 9.82 4.74
CA ILE A 80 -4.31 9.30 5.65
C ILE A 80 -5.68 9.33 4.96
N THR A 81 -6.04 10.46 4.35
CA THR A 81 -7.34 10.60 3.67
C THR A 81 -7.48 9.70 2.44
N ALA A 82 -6.37 9.37 1.77
CA ALA A 82 -6.36 8.37 0.70
C ALA A 82 -6.77 6.98 1.23
N SER A 83 -6.24 6.58 2.39
CA SER A 83 -6.63 5.33 3.05
C SER A 83 -8.10 5.33 3.46
N GLU A 84 -8.58 6.43 4.05
CA GLU A 84 -9.99 6.62 4.41
C GLU A 84 -10.91 6.52 3.19
N SER A 85 -10.46 7.00 2.04
CA SER A 85 -11.20 6.93 0.78
C SER A 85 -11.36 5.49 0.29
N ILE A 86 -10.35 4.62 0.43
CA ILE A 86 -10.50 3.20 0.06
C ILE A 86 -11.41 2.46 1.02
N PHE A 87 -11.32 2.71 2.32
CA PHE A 87 -12.05 1.89 3.30
C PHE A 87 -13.46 2.39 3.64
N SER A 88 -13.90 3.51 3.05
CA SER A 88 -15.23 4.13 3.15
C SER A 88 -15.65 4.58 4.57
N LYS A 89 -16.51 5.62 4.62
CA LYS A 89 -16.97 6.42 5.81
C LYS A 89 -17.62 5.64 6.96
N ALA A 90 -17.86 4.34 6.84
CA ALA A 90 -18.17 3.48 8.02
C ALA A 90 -16.98 3.38 9.01
N THR A 91 -15.88 4.07 8.68
CA THR A 91 -14.64 4.32 9.42
C THR A 91 -14.81 5.04 10.75
N TYR A 92 -15.90 5.77 10.96
CA TYR A 92 -16.08 6.58 12.15
C TYR A 92 -17.30 6.08 12.93
N GLU A 93 -17.03 5.35 14.00
CA GLU A 93 -18.05 4.73 14.85
C GLU A 93 -18.55 5.71 15.91
N TYR A 94 -17.65 6.60 16.35
CA TYR A 94 -17.85 7.52 17.46
C TYR A 94 -17.04 8.79 17.22
N PHE A 95 -17.65 9.93 17.52
CA PHE A 95 -16.94 11.19 17.62
C PHE A 95 -16.94 11.63 19.09
N GLU A 96 -15.81 12.11 19.56
CA GLU A 96 -15.75 12.86 20.81
C GLU A 96 -15.51 14.33 20.47
N ALA A 97 -16.12 15.24 21.23
CA ALA A 97 -15.80 16.66 21.11
C ALA A 97 -14.35 16.86 21.59
N CYS A 98 -13.51 17.44 20.74
CA CYS A 98 -12.16 17.78 21.16
C CYS A 98 -12.21 18.82 22.28
N SER A 99 -11.58 18.55 23.42
CA SER A 99 -11.51 19.49 24.54
C SER A 99 -10.78 20.81 24.21
N THR A 100 -10.00 20.84 23.12
CA THR A 100 -9.24 22.02 22.68
C THR A 100 -10.01 22.89 21.71
N CYS A 101 -10.69 22.32 20.70
CA CYS A 101 -11.33 23.09 19.64
C CYS A 101 -12.84 22.86 19.50
N SER A 102 -13.44 22.03 20.35
CA SER A 102 -14.86 21.63 20.33
C SER A 102 -15.35 20.98 19.04
N GLN A 103 -14.45 20.74 18.07
CA GLN A 103 -14.77 20.04 16.82
C GLN A 103 -14.89 18.53 17.06
N PRO A 104 -15.73 17.83 16.26
CA PRO A 104 -15.79 16.37 16.27
C PRO A 104 -14.42 15.77 15.96
N MET A 105 -13.86 15.07 16.94
CA MET A 105 -12.68 14.24 16.75
C MET A 105 -13.15 12.82 16.49
N TYR A 106 -13.21 12.47 15.22
CA TYR A 106 -13.57 11.13 14.82
C TYR A 106 -12.42 10.19 15.16
N ARG A 107 -12.67 9.22 16.04
CA ARG A 107 -11.72 8.13 16.23
C ARG A 107 -11.87 7.17 15.07
N ILE A 108 -10.75 6.79 14.47
CA ILE A 108 -10.74 5.73 13.48
C ILE A 108 -11.21 4.47 14.17
N ARG A 109 -12.36 3.97 13.74
CA ARG A 109 -12.83 2.62 14.06
C ARG A 109 -11.69 1.68 13.68
N GLN A 110 -11.33 0.74 14.55
CA GLN A 110 -10.20 -0.19 14.37
C GLN A 110 -10.05 -0.75 12.94
N SER A 111 -11.17 -0.81 12.19
CA SER A 111 -11.32 -1.05 10.75
C SER A 111 -10.23 -0.55 9.80
N VAL A 112 -9.72 0.69 9.81
CA VAL A 112 -8.69 1.08 8.80
C VAL A 112 -7.35 0.43 9.12
N SER A 113 -6.88 0.56 10.36
CA SER A 113 -5.65 -0.11 10.80
C SER A 113 -5.74 -1.63 10.61
N GLN A 114 -6.91 -2.23 10.87
CA GLN A 114 -7.17 -3.66 10.65
C GLN A 114 -7.22 -4.01 9.16
N ASN A 115 -7.85 -3.18 8.32
CA ASN A 115 -7.92 -3.41 6.88
C ASN A 115 -6.54 -3.26 6.24
N VAL A 116 -5.76 -2.25 6.62
CA VAL A 116 -4.37 -2.10 6.18
C VAL A 116 -3.54 -3.29 6.64
N SER A 117 -3.62 -3.68 7.92
CA SER A 117 -2.94 -4.86 8.46
C SER A 117 -3.31 -6.13 7.70
N LYS A 118 -4.60 -6.34 7.42
CA LYS A 118 -5.11 -7.52 6.70
C LYS A 118 -4.66 -7.52 5.24
N ILE A 119 -4.74 -6.39 4.56
CA ILE A 119 -4.26 -6.23 3.19
C ILE A 119 -2.75 -6.48 3.10
N LEU A 120 -2.00 -6.05 4.11
CA LEU A 120 -0.54 -6.22 4.18
C LEU A 120 -0.12 -7.54 4.83
N LEU A 121 -1.07 -8.45 5.10
CA LEU A 121 -0.86 -9.79 5.68
C LEU A 121 -0.04 -9.78 6.98
N ASP A 122 -0.24 -8.77 7.83
CA ASP A 122 0.44 -8.64 9.12
C ASP A 122 -0.26 -9.49 10.19
N SER A 123 0.36 -10.63 10.53
CA SER A 123 -0.12 -11.59 11.53
C SER A 123 0.11 -11.15 12.97
N ASP A 124 1.10 -10.28 13.20
CA ASP A 124 1.59 -9.94 14.54
C ASP A 124 1.01 -8.59 15.04
N GLU A 125 0.07 -8.03 14.29
CA GLU A 125 -0.57 -6.72 14.50
C GLU A 125 0.41 -5.54 14.60
N VAL A 126 1.64 -5.69 14.09
CA VAL A 126 2.68 -4.65 14.11
C VAL A 126 2.26 -3.46 13.24
N ILE A 127 1.84 -3.71 12.01
CA ILE A 127 1.33 -2.71 11.07
C ILE A 127 0.08 -2.05 11.65
N CYS A 128 -0.83 -2.84 12.24
CA CYS A 128 -2.02 -2.29 12.89
C CYS A 128 -1.64 -1.24 13.95
N LYS A 129 -0.67 -1.54 14.83
CA LYS A 129 -0.16 -0.62 15.85
C LYS A 129 0.52 0.62 15.26
N ILE A 130 1.34 0.45 14.23
CA ILE A 130 2.01 1.58 13.55
C ILE A 130 0.97 2.51 12.93
N VAL A 131 0.01 1.98 12.16
CA VAL A 131 -1.03 2.77 11.51
C VAL A 131 -1.86 3.53 12.55
N LYS A 132 -2.23 2.90 13.67
CA LYS A 132 -2.92 3.60 14.78
C LYS A 132 -2.11 4.80 15.29
N LYS A 133 -0.82 4.62 15.57
CA LYS A 133 0.08 5.71 16.01
C LYS A 133 0.14 6.85 14.99
N LEU A 134 0.19 6.54 13.70
CA LEU A 134 0.22 7.55 12.62
C LEU A 134 -1.10 8.34 12.55
N TYR A 135 -2.22 7.68 12.74
CA TYR A 135 -3.53 8.31 12.83
C TYR A 135 -3.66 9.23 14.05
N ASP A 136 -3.14 8.80 15.21
CA ASP A 136 -3.13 9.62 16.43
C ASP A 136 -2.30 10.90 16.24
N LYS A 137 -1.18 10.82 15.51
CA LYS A 137 -0.37 11.99 15.14
C LYS A 137 -1.13 12.97 14.25
N ARG A 138 -1.83 12.49 13.20
CA ARG A 138 -2.71 13.37 12.39
C ARG A 138 -3.77 14.03 13.26
N SER A 139 -4.43 13.27 14.13
CA SER A 139 -5.48 13.80 15.00
C SER A 139 -4.95 14.87 15.94
N ALA A 140 -3.80 14.64 16.57
CA ALA A 140 -3.12 15.61 17.41
C ALA A 140 -2.74 16.89 16.63
N PHE A 141 -2.32 16.76 15.38
CA PHE A 141 -2.08 17.90 14.51
C PHE A 141 -3.36 18.71 14.25
N LEU A 142 -4.42 18.07 13.76
CA LEU A 142 -5.66 18.74 13.39
C LEU A 142 -6.36 19.42 14.57
N HIS A 143 -6.34 18.77 15.73
CA HIS A 143 -7.14 19.21 16.89
C HIS A 143 -6.35 19.98 17.94
N LYS A 144 -5.04 19.76 18.04
CA LYS A 144 -4.18 20.35 19.08
C LYS A 144 -3.02 21.18 18.50
N GLY A 145 -2.90 21.26 17.16
CA GLY A 145 -1.83 21.97 16.48
C GLY A 145 -0.44 21.34 16.64
N LYS A 146 -0.35 20.09 17.14
CA LYS A 146 0.94 19.41 17.36
C LYS A 146 1.58 19.04 16.03
N ARG A 147 2.86 19.39 15.83
CA ARG A 147 3.61 19.12 14.60
C ARG A 147 4.66 18.01 14.80
N ASP A 148 4.28 16.91 15.43
CA ASP A 148 5.14 15.77 15.79
C ASP A 148 5.17 14.65 14.73
N ILE A 149 4.95 15.01 13.47
CA ILE A 149 5.03 14.11 12.31
C ILE A 149 6.43 14.23 11.71
N SER A 150 7.21 13.15 11.77
CA SER A 150 8.54 13.08 11.20
C SER A 150 8.50 12.74 9.71
N THR A 151 9.61 13.00 9.02
CA THR A 151 9.81 12.54 7.64
C THR A 151 9.73 11.00 7.53
N GLU A 152 10.17 10.27 8.56
CA GLU A 152 10.05 8.81 8.62
C GLU A 152 8.60 8.34 8.75
N ASP A 153 7.78 9.01 9.56
CA ASP A 153 6.34 8.73 9.67
C ASP A 153 5.67 8.91 8.29
N TYR A 154 6.04 9.99 7.58
CA TYR A 154 5.55 10.27 6.22
C TYR A 154 5.90 9.15 5.24
N TYR A 155 7.18 8.75 5.15
CA TYR A 155 7.59 7.70 4.23
C TYR A 155 7.01 6.34 4.59
N THR A 156 6.87 6.04 5.87
CA THR A 156 6.23 4.81 6.35
C THR A 156 4.77 4.75 5.90
N LEU A 157 4.02 5.84 6.11
CA LEU A 157 2.63 5.92 5.69
C LEU A 157 2.51 5.86 4.17
N GLN A 158 3.38 6.54 3.43
CA GLN A 158 3.41 6.55 1.97
C GLN A 158 3.54 5.13 1.42
N GLU A 159 4.44 4.32 1.98
CA GLU A 159 4.62 2.92 1.57
C GLU A 159 3.39 2.05 1.87
N PHE A 160 2.74 2.25 3.02
CA PHE A 160 1.48 1.56 3.33
C PHE A 160 0.37 1.91 2.34
N VAL A 161 0.14 3.21 2.08
CA VAL A 161 -0.88 3.66 1.13
C VAL A 161 -0.58 3.15 -0.27
N ARG A 162 0.69 3.22 -0.71
CA ARG A 162 1.13 2.67 -1.99
C ARG A 162 0.77 1.20 -2.10
N ASN A 163 1.11 0.40 -1.10
CA ASN A 163 0.81 -1.03 -1.13
C ASN A 163 -0.71 -1.27 -1.14
N VAL A 164 -1.49 -0.60 -0.30
CA VAL A 164 -2.97 -0.71 -0.30
C VAL A 164 -3.58 -0.43 -1.68
N LEU A 165 -3.12 0.61 -2.38
CA LEU A 165 -3.63 0.92 -3.73
C LEU A 165 -3.29 -0.16 -4.75
N LEU A 166 -2.08 -0.71 -4.68
CA LEU A 166 -1.65 -1.78 -5.60
C LEU A 166 -2.42 -3.08 -5.33
N MET A 167 -2.66 -3.39 -4.06
CA MET A 167 -3.46 -4.52 -3.60
C MET A 167 -4.88 -4.44 -4.11
N TYR A 168 -5.49 -3.27 -3.93
CA TYR A 168 -6.88 -3.02 -4.32
C TYR A 168 -7.06 -3.17 -5.83
N TRP A 169 -6.15 -2.59 -6.62
CA TRP A 169 -6.13 -2.77 -8.07
C TRP A 169 -5.94 -4.24 -8.46
N TYR A 170 -4.99 -4.94 -7.83
CA TYR A 170 -4.70 -6.32 -8.16
C TYR A 170 -5.91 -7.23 -7.92
N VAL A 171 -6.59 -7.08 -6.78
CA VAL A 171 -7.80 -7.84 -6.48
C VAL A 171 -8.89 -7.56 -7.52
N SER A 172 -9.13 -6.28 -7.84
CA SER A 172 -10.07 -5.86 -8.88
C SER A 172 -9.83 -6.57 -10.22
N MET A 173 -8.57 -6.68 -10.64
CA MET A 173 -8.22 -7.37 -11.89
C MET A 173 -8.47 -8.87 -11.82
N ASN A 174 -8.19 -9.52 -10.69
CA ASN A 174 -8.37 -10.97 -10.54
C ASN A 174 -9.83 -11.38 -10.55
N ILE A 175 -10.70 -10.59 -9.90
CA ILE A 175 -12.14 -10.86 -9.88
C ILE A 175 -12.87 -10.20 -11.06
N ASN A 176 -12.15 -9.49 -11.92
CA ASN A 176 -12.66 -8.73 -13.05
C ASN A 176 -13.86 -7.84 -12.66
N SER A 177 -13.70 -7.05 -11.60
CA SER A 177 -14.76 -6.18 -11.08
C SER A 177 -14.20 -4.84 -10.65
N PHE A 178 -14.93 -3.77 -10.96
CA PHE A 178 -14.67 -2.41 -10.48
C PHE A 178 -15.54 -2.04 -9.27
N GLU A 179 -16.45 -2.91 -8.85
CA GLU A 179 -17.37 -2.65 -7.75
C GLU A 179 -16.67 -2.69 -6.39
N HIS A 180 -16.72 -1.57 -5.66
CA HIS A 180 -16.01 -1.43 -4.39
C HIS A 180 -16.37 -2.54 -3.38
N LYS A 181 -17.66 -2.85 -3.25
CA LYS A 181 -18.14 -3.89 -2.33
C LYS A 181 -17.61 -5.28 -2.68
N ALA A 182 -17.51 -5.62 -3.97
CA ALA A 182 -17.00 -6.90 -4.42
C ALA A 182 -15.49 -7.03 -4.17
N ILE A 183 -14.73 -5.97 -4.46
CA ILE A 183 -13.28 -5.91 -4.21
C ILE A 183 -12.99 -6.06 -2.72
N MET A 184 -13.71 -5.34 -1.85
CA MET A 184 -13.54 -5.45 -0.40
C MET A 184 -13.91 -6.83 0.14
N ALA A 185 -14.99 -7.43 -0.38
CA ALA A 185 -15.38 -8.78 0.01
C ALA A 185 -14.29 -9.81 -0.31
N GLU A 186 -13.66 -9.71 -1.50
CA GLU A 186 -12.54 -10.58 -1.85
C GLU A 186 -11.30 -10.28 -1.01
N ILE A 187 -10.96 -9.02 -0.74
CA ILE A 187 -9.87 -8.67 0.19
C ILE A 187 -10.08 -9.31 1.57
N HIS A 188 -11.34 -9.47 1.97
CA HIS A 188 -11.68 -10.07 3.25
C HIS A 188 -11.82 -11.60 3.23
N SER A 189 -11.74 -12.24 2.05
CA SER A 189 -11.90 -13.68 1.89
C SER A 189 -10.64 -14.47 2.28
N ASP A 190 -10.82 -15.70 2.76
CA ASP A 190 -9.70 -16.58 3.14
C ASP A 190 -8.87 -17.04 1.92
N ASN A 191 -9.50 -17.08 0.73
CA ASN A 191 -8.86 -17.42 -0.54
C ASN A 191 -7.86 -16.35 -1.02
N MET A 192 -8.03 -15.09 -0.59
CA MET A 192 -7.15 -14.00 -0.97
C MET A 192 -5.75 -14.21 -0.40
N HIS A 193 -5.63 -14.66 0.85
CA HIS A 193 -4.33 -14.83 1.54
C HIS A 193 -3.37 -15.78 0.79
N GLN A 194 -3.89 -16.91 0.29
CA GLN A 194 -3.11 -17.92 -0.42
C GLN A 194 -2.72 -17.48 -1.84
N LYS A 195 -3.66 -16.90 -2.60
CA LYS A 195 -3.36 -16.33 -3.93
C LYS A 195 -2.41 -15.15 -3.83
N PHE A 196 -2.44 -14.41 -2.73
CA PHE A 196 -1.67 -13.19 -2.56
C PHE A 196 -0.22 -13.44 -2.13
N MET A 197 0.04 -14.41 -1.25
CA MET A 197 1.40 -14.88 -0.94
C MET A 197 2.18 -15.30 -2.20
N TYR A 198 1.50 -16.01 -3.11
CA TYR A 198 2.07 -16.44 -4.39
C TYR A 198 2.36 -15.27 -5.35
N ASN A 199 1.53 -14.21 -5.34
CA ASN A 199 1.66 -13.11 -6.28
C ASN A 199 2.48 -11.92 -5.74
N ASN A 200 2.52 -11.67 -4.43
CA ASN A 200 3.51 -10.78 -3.79
C ASN A 200 4.96 -11.17 -4.13
N PHE A 201 5.19 -12.48 -4.24
CA PHE A 201 6.44 -13.09 -4.70
C PHE A 201 6.76 -12.70 -6.16
N LEU A 202 5.78 -12.73 -7.06
CA LEU A 202 5.94 -12.40 -8.49
C LEU A 202 6.01 -10.90 -8.77
N ILE A 203 5.27 -10.07 -8.01
CA ILE A 203 5.11 -8.63 -8.27
C ILE A 203 6.18 -7.79 -7.55
N GLY A 204 6.98 -8.40 -6.66
CA GLY A 204 8.12 -7.73 -6.03
C GLY A 204 7.75 -6.64 -5.02
N LEU A 205 6.56 -6.76 -4.40
CA LEU A 205 6.08 -5.84 -3.35
C LEU A 205 6.77 -6.07 -2.00
N ASP A 206 7.43 -7.22 -1.84
CA ASP A 206 8.35 -7.51 -0.73
C ASP A 206 9.77 -7.03 -1.07
N ASN A 207 10.43 -6.30 -0.15
CA ASN A 207 11.79 -5.78 -0.30
C ASN A 207 12.90 -6.80 0.04
N SER A 208 12.55 -7.96 0.59
CA SER A 208 13.49 -9.04 0.88
C SER A 208 14.18 -9.58 -0.38
N SER A 209 15.30 -10.27 -0.21
CA SER A 209 16.00 -10.94 -1.31
C SER A 209 15.18 -12.13 -1.83
N PHE A 210 15.36 -12.50 -3.09
CA PHE A 210 14.65 -13.65 -3.68
C PHE A 210 14.81 -14.94 -2.87
N LYS A 211 15.99 -15.17 -2.27
CA LYS A 211 16.26 -16.32 -1.40
C LYS A 211 15.44 -16.28 -0.10
N GLU A 212 15.32 -15.11 0.53
CA GLU A 212 14.50 -14.93 1.73
C GLU A 212 13.01 -15.14 1.43
N LYS A 213 12.54 -14.65 0.27
CA LYS A 213 11.16 -14.88 -0.20
C LYS A 213 10.86 -16.36 -0.40
N GLN A 214 11.78 -17.06 -1.06
CA GLN A 214 11.64 -18.49 -1.32
C GLN A 214 11.61 -19.30 -0.01
N ALA A 215 12.47 -18.96 0.95
CA ALA A 215 12.49 -19.61 2.26
C ALA A 215 11.19 -19.38 3.04
N LYS A 216 10.68 -18.14 3.05
CA LYS A 216 9.42 -17.78 3.72
C LYS A 216 8.22 -18.48 3.10
N MET A 217 8.18 -18.59 1.77
CA MET A 217 7.14 -19.30 1.04
C MET A 217 7.12 -20.79 1.37
N ILE A 218 8.29 -21.45 1.32
CA ILE A 218 8.41 -22.88 1.63
C ILE A 218 7.96 -23.13 3.07
N PHE A 219 8.38 -22.28 4.01
CA PHE A 219 7.99 -22.39 5.41
C PHE A 219 6.48 -22.29 5.63
N GLU A 220 5.83 -21.25 5.07
CA GLU A 220 4.38 -21.05 5.24
C GLU A 220 3.56 -22.12 4.49
N PHE A 221 4.03 -22.60 3.34
CA PHE A 221 3.37 -23.69 2.61
C PHE A 221 3.43 -25.01 3.39
N ILE A 222 4.60 -25.35 3.95
CA ILE A 222 4.76 -26.52 4.82
C ILE A 222 3.88 -26.39 6.06
N LYS A 223 3.86 -25.21 6.69
CA LYS A 223 3.00 -24.93 7.85
C LYS A 223 1.52 -25.14 7.53
N ALA A 224 1.05 -24.65 6.38
CA ALA A 224 -0.34 -24.83 5.95
C ALA A 224 -0.72 -26.29 5.68
N ILE A 225 0.20 -27.09 5.14
CA ILE A 225 0.03 -28.56 4.99
C ILE A 225 -0.06 -29.22 6.37
N LEU A 226 0.84 -28.88 7.30
CA LEU A 226 0.86 -29.43 8.65
C LEU A 226 -0.40 -29.05 9.45
N GLU A 227 -0.98 -27.88 9.19
CA GLU A 227 -2.23 -27.41 9.80
C GLU A 227 -3.49 -27.98 9.11
N GLY A 228 -3.36 -28.82 8.07
CA GLY A 228 -4.48 -29.40 7.33
C GLY A 228 -5.31 -28.38 6.55
N LYS A 229 -4.76 -27.18 6.31
CA LYS A 229 -5.41 -26.10 5.55
C LYS A 229 -5.24 -26.26 4.04
N ILE A 230 -4.35 -27.15 3.62
CA ILE A 230 -4.12 -27.54 2.23
C ILE A 230 -4.09 -29.08 2.21
N PRO A 231 -4.90 -29.73 1.37
CA PRO A 231 -4.92 -31.20 1.25
C PRO A 231 -3.62 -31.76 0.66
#